data_AF-A0A0V0Z9J8-F1
#
_entry.id   AF-A0A0V0Z9J8-F1
#
_cell.length_a   1.000
_cell.length_b   1.000
_cell.length_c   1.000
_cell.angle_alpha   90.00
_cell.angle_beta   90.00
_cell.angle_gamma   90.00
#
_symmetry.space_group_name_H-M   'P 1'
#
loop_
_entity.id
_entity.type
_entity.pdbx_description
1 polymer ?
#
loop_
_entity_poly.entity_id
_entity_poly.type
_entity_poly.pdbx_seq_one_letter_code
_entity_poly.pdbx_strand_id
1 'polypeptide(L)'
;MYGTTDRNYILVRLGLLCGNHGYPYHINTYQGKEIHSSKVPFSTRVTSNMVDIIQENCNTTRLTFYFDNFFNNYDLLVMLSELKMRAIGTIRPYRSNGAGAVMQLS
;
A
#
# COMPACT_ATOMS: atom_id res chain seq x y z
N MET A 1 23.49 17.62 -39.33
CA MET A 1 22.35 16.69 -39.29
C MET A 1 22.08 16.36 -37.82
N TYR A 2 21.06 16.95 -37.21
CA TYR A 2 20.62 16.53 -35.87
C TYR A 2 19.76 15.29 -36.05
N GLY A 3 20.31 14.12 -35.71
CA GLY A 3 19.52 12.90 -35.64
C GLY A 3 18.51 13.04 -34.51
N THR A 4 17.22 13.11 -34.84
CA THR A 4 16.14 12.94 -33.89
C THR A 4 16.16 11.50 -33.43
N THR A 5 16.86 11.22 -32.33
CA THR A 5 16.76 9.95 -31.63
C THR A 5 15.35 9.85 -31.07
N ASP A 6 14.54 8.92 -31.56
CA ASP A 6 13.23 8.62 -30.99
C ASP A 6 13.41 8.21 -29.52
N ARG A 7 13.07 9.13 -28.61
CA ARG A 7 13.10 8.87 -27.18
C ARG A 7 11.79 8.23 -26.78
N ASN A 8 11.84 6.93 -26.55
CA ASN A 8 10.72 6.19 -25.99
C ASN A 8 10.68 6.41 -24.47
N TYR A 9 9.53 6.86 -23.96
CA TYR A 9 9.29 7.06 -22.54
C TYR A 9 8.31 5.99 -22.05
N ILE A 10 8.60 5.37 -20.91
CA ILE A 10 7.74 4.36 -20.28
C ILE A 10 7.32 4.89 -18.91
N LEU A 11 6.02 4.83 -18.62
CA LEU A 11 5.48 5.16 -17.31
C LEU A 11 5.64 3.97 -16.37
N VAL A 12 6.35 4.18 -15.25
CA VAL A 12 6.55 3.18 -14.19
C VAL A 12 5.67 3.55 -13.00
N ARG A 13 4.95 2.57 -12.45
CA ARG A 13 4.14 2.75 -11.23
C ARG A 13 4.99 2.40 -10.00
N LEU A 14 5.01 3.29 -9.01
CA LEU A 14 5.75 3.12 -7.75
C LEU A 14 4.77 3.01 -6.58
N GLY A 15 5.05 2.11 -5.65
CA GLY A 15 4.47 2.08 -4.32
C GLY A 15 5.47 2.69 -3.33
N LEU A 16 5.03 3.66 -2.53
CA LEU A 16 5.89 4.38 -1.59
C LEU A 16 5.35 4.21 -0.18
N LEU A 17 6.23 3.82 0.74
CA LEU A 17 6.00 3.94 2.18
C LEU A 17 6.74 5.19 2.65
N CYS A 18 5.97 6.21 3.05
CA CYS A 18 6.53 7.49 3.48
C CYS A 18 6.14 7.78 4.93
N GLY A 19 7.03 8.47 5.63
CA GLY A 19 6.70 9.09 6.92
C GLY A 19 5.83 10.32 6.75
N ASN A 20 5.27 10.80 7.87
CA ASN A 20 4.48 12.03 7.91
C ASN A 20 5.26 13.28 7.46
N HIS A 21 6.60 13.22 7.44
CA HIS A 21 7.49 14.28 6.97
C HIS A 21 7.72 14.25 5.44
N GLY A 22 7.10 13.31 4.72
CA GLY A 22 7.26 13.12 3.28
C GLY A 22 8.52 12.32 2.89
N TYR A 23 9.33 11.88 3.85
CA TYR A 23 10.52 11.06 3.56
C TYR A 23 10.12 9.63 3.18
N PRO A 24 10.53 9.11 2.02
CA PRO A 24 10.26 7.74 1.61
C PRO A 24 11.21 6.77 2.34
N TYR A 25 10.65 5.90 3.16
CA TYR A 25 11.40 4.83 3.85
C TYR A 25 11.57 3.59 2.97
N HIS A 26 10.58 3.32 2.12
CA HIS A 26 10.63 2.18 1.22
C HIS A 26 9.95 2.49 -0.11
N ILE A 27 10.59 2.08 -1.20
CA ILE A 27 10.11 2.27 -2.57
C ILE A 27 10.04 0.91 -3.24
N ASN A 28 8.87 0.57 -3.78
CA ASN A 28 8.69 -0.66 -4.53
C ASN A 28 8.22 -0.37 -5.97
N THR A 29 8.92 -0.92 -6.95
CA THR A 29 8.60 -0.78 -8.38
C THR A 29 7.59 -1.83 -8.81
N TYR A 30 6.47 -1.38 -9.39
CA TYR A 30 5.47 -2.29 -9.92
C TYR A 30 5.91 -2.85 -11.28
N GLN A 31 6.19 -4.15 -11.33
CA GLN A 31 6.67 -4.81 -12.55
C GLN A 31 5.58 -5.58 -13.32
N GLY A 32 4.34 -5.64 -12.81
CA GLY A 32 3.20 -6.32 -13.45
C GLY A 32 3.28 -7.86 -13.52
N LYS A 33 4.49 -8.44 -13.56
CA LYS A 33 4.75 -9.89 -13.65
C LYS A 33 4.31 -10.66 -12.40
N GLU A 34 4.32 -10.01 -11.23
CA GLU A 34 4.02 -10.65 -9.94
C GLU A 34 2.52 -10.87 -9.65
N ILE A 35 1.62 -10.37 -10.50
CA ILE A 35 0.17 -10.50 -10.30
C ILE A 35 -0.29 -11.96 -10.46
N HIS A 36 0.41 -12.73 -11.30
CA HIS A 36 -0.01 -14.10 -11.66
C HIS A 36 0.48 -15.20 -10.72
N SER A 37 1.29 -14.87 -9.70
CA SER A 37 2.01 -15.87 -8.91
C SER A 37 1.31 -16.30 -7.61
N SER A 38 0.27 -15.61 -7.14
CA SER A 38 -0.31 -15.87 -5.82
C SER A 38 -1.83 -15.72 -5.81
N LYS A 39 -2.51 -16.57 -5.01
CA LYS A 39 -3.95 -16.47 -4.73
C LYS A 39 -4.30 -15.25 -3.86
N VAL A 40 -3.30 -14.63 -3.22
CA VAL A 40 -3.49 -13.47 -2.34
C VAL A 40 -3.53 -12.18 -3.17
N PRO A 41 -4.46 -11.24 -2.88
CA PRO A 41 -4.52 -9.96 -3.57
C PRO A 41 -3.20 -9.20 -3.54
N PHE A 42 -2.86 -8.56 -4.66
CA PHE A 42 -1.61 -7.80 -4.79
C PHE A 42 -1.46 -6.72 -3.70
N SER A 43 -2.53 -5.99 -3.40
CA SER A 43 -2.55 -4.98 -2.34
C SER A 43 -2.16 -5.55 -0.98
N THR A 44 -2.67 -6.74 -0.63
CA THR A 44 -2.36 -7.40 0.63
C THR A 44 -0.89 -7.76 0.71
N ARG A 45 -0.31 -8.32 -0.36
CA ARG A 45 1.12 -8.66 -0.39
C ARG A 45 2.03 -7.45 -0.22
N VAL A 46 1.74 -6.35 -0.93
CA VAL A 46 2.53 -5.13 -0.85
C VAL A 46 2.48 -4.56 0.57
N THR A 47 1.30 -4.51 1.17
CA THR A 47 1.16 -3.97 2.52
C THR A 47 1.78 -4.88 3.58
N SER A 48 1.64 -6.20 3.49
CA SER A 48 2.33 -7.13 4.40
C SER A 48 3.83 -6.91 4.38
N ASN A 49 4.45 -6.88 3.19
CA ASN A 49 5.88 -6.60 3.07
C ASN A 49 6.26 -5.25 3.70
N MET A 50 5.45 -4.20 3.50
CA MET A 50 5.71 -2.89 4.11
C MET A 50 5.59 -2.93 5.64
N VAL A 51 4.64 -3.68 6.17
CA VAL A 51 4.44 -3.86 7.62
C VAL A 51 5.60 -4.63 8.22
N ASP A 52 6.06 -5.71 7.57
CA ASP A 52 7.19 -6.51 8.02
C ASP A 52 8.46 -5.65 8.13
N ILE A 53 8.75 -4.85 7.10
CA ILE A 53 9.88 -3.89 7.11
C ILE A 53 9.78 -2.94 8.29
N ILE A 54 8.58 -2.44 8.60
CA ILE A 54 8.41 -1.50 9.72
C ILE A 54 8.55 -2.22 11.06
N GLN A 55 8.03 -3.44 11.22
CA GLN A 55 8.21 -4.21 12.44
C GLN A 55 9.68 -4.53 12.71
N GLU A 56 10.44 -4.87 11.67
CA GLU A 56 11.87 -5.14 11.78
C GLU A 56 12.69 -3.88 12.14
N ASN A 57 12.27 -2.71 11.66
CA ASN A 57 13.04 -1.47 11.78
C ASN A 57 12.51 -0.49 12.83
N CYS A 58 11.33 -0.72 13.40
CA CYS A 58 10.66 0.22 14.30
C CYS A 58 10.20 -0.48 15.59
N ASN A 59 10.86 -0.17 16.69
CA ASN A 59 10.48 -0.64 18.03
C ASN A 59 9.26 0.10 18.60
N THR A 60 8.60 0.96 17.81
CA THR A 60 7.49 1.79 18.28
C THR A 60 6.18 1.05 18.15
N THR A 61 5.46 0.92 19.26
CA THR A 61 4.18 0.20 19.35
C THR A 61 2.95 1.01 18.90
N ARG A 62 3.11 2.29 18.57
CA ARG A 62 2.01 3.20 18.18
C ARG A 62 2.17 3.74 16.77
N LEU A 63 2.07 2.86 15.79
CA LEU A 63 2.11 3.23 14.38
C LEU A 63 0.70 3.37 13.83
N THR A 64 0.46 4.47 13.10
CA THR A 64 -0.79 4.71 12.37
C THR A 64 -0.50 4.72 10.88
N PHE A 65 -1.14 3.81 10.16
CA PHE A 65 -1.04 3.66 8.73
C PHE A 65 -2.21 4.34 8.03
N TYR A 66 -1.90 5.08 6.97
CA TYR A 66 -2.88 5.69 6.09
C TYR A 66 -2.86 5.00 4.74
N PHE A 67 -3.98 4.37 4.38
CA PHE A 67 -4.15 3.65 3.14
C PHE A 67 -5.09 4.37 2.20
N ASP A 68 -4.71 4.41 0.92
CA ASP A 68 -5.64 4.74 -0.15
C ASP A 68 -6.62 3.56 -0.37
N ASN A 69 -7.77 3.85 -0.97
CA ASN A 69 -8.84 2.95 -1.34
C ASN A 69 -8.37 1.64 -2.01
N PHE A 70 -7.24 1.67 -2.71
CA PHE A 70 -6.68 0.49 -3.38
C PHE A 70 -6.14 -0.56 -2.40
N PHE A 71 -5.63 -0.13 -1.25
CA PHE A 71 -5.00 -1.00 -0.24
C PHE A 71 -5.96 -1.45 0.86
N ASN A 72 -7.18 -0.90 0.90
CA ASN A 72 -8.21 -1.28 1.86
C ASN A 72 -8.93 -2.58 1.47
N ASN A 73 -8.32 -3.70 1.86
CA ASN A 73 -9.00 -4.99 1.97
C ASN A 73 -9.35 -5.26 3.45
N TYR A 74 -10.52 -5.85 3.72
CA TYR A 74 -10.96 -6.18 5.07
C TYR A 74 -9.96 -7.10 5.80
N ASP A 75 -9.50 -8.16 5.14
CA ASP A 75 -8.55 -9.12 5.73
C ASP A 75 -7.24 -8.46 6.17
N LEU A 76 -6.81 -7.43 5.43
CA LEU A 76 -5.62 -6.66 5.73
C LEU A 76 -5.82 -5.75 6.93
N LEU A 77 -7.00 -5.16 7.08
CA LEU A 77 -7.34 -4.36 8.25
C LEU A 77 -7.42 -5.22 9.53
N VAL A 78 -7.96 -6.44 9.43
CA VAL A 78 -7.99 -7.41 10.52
C VAL A 78 -6.56 -7.78 10.95
N MET A 79 -5.70 -8.15 9.99
CA MET A 79 -4.30 -8.45 10.26
C MET A 79 -3.56 -7.30 10.96
N LEU A 80 -3.76 -6.06 10.51
CA LEU A 80 -3.17 -4.88 11.16
C LEU A 80 -3.69 -4.66 12.59
N SER A 81 -4.98 -4.92 12.81
CA SER A 81 -5.59 -4.83 14.14
C SER A 81 -5.03 -5.88 15.10
N GLU A 82 -4.83 -7.12 14.66
CA GLU A 82 -4.17 -8.18 15.45
C GLU A 82 -2.73 -7.78 15.85
N LEU A 83 -2.04 -7.05 14.97
CA LEU A 83 -0.71 -6.50 15.20
C LEU A 83 -0.69 -5.24 16.07
N LYS A 84 -1.84 -4.82 16.62
CA LYS A 84 -2.02 -3.58 17.41
C LYS A 84 -1.60 -2.31 16.65
N MET A 85 -1.64 -2.35 15.31
CA MET A 85 -1.36 -1.22 14.46
C MET A 85 -2.65 -0.54 14.06
N ARG A 86 -2.68 0.80 14.13
CA ARG A 86 -3.84 1.57 13.71
C ARG A 86 -3.84 1.71 12.19
N ALA A 87 -4.94 1.38 11.54
CA ALA A 87 -5.11 1.56 10.10
C ALA A 87 -6.29 2.51 9.83
N ILE A 88 -6.06 3.50 8.96
CA ILE A 88 -7.05 4.47 8.52
C ILE A 88 -7.04 4.47 6.99
N GLY A 89 -8.21 4.39 6.38
CA GLY A 89 -8.31 4.63 4.95
C GLY A 89 -9.74 4.75 4.45
N THR A 90 -9.87 4.94 3.15
CA THR A 90 -11.16 5.14 2.47
C THR A 90 -11.66 3.83 1.85
N ILE A 91 -12.98 3.60 1.87
CA ILE A 91 -13.60 2.41 1.25
C ILE A 91 -14.32 2.84 -0.01
N ARG A 92 -14.09 2.10 -1.10
CA ARG A 92 -14.85 2.34 -2.34
C ARG A 92 -16.33 2.01 -2.13
N PRO A 93 -17.25 2.89 -2.53
CA PRO A 93 -18.69 2.72 -2.30
C PRO A 93 -19.32 1.50 -2.98
N TYR A 94 -18.64 0.86 -3.95
CA TYR A 94 -19.09 -0.39 -4.59
C TYR A 94 -18.70 -1.67 -3.81
N ARG A 95 -17.81 -1.55 -2.81
CA ARG A 95 -17.40 -2.68 -1.93
C ARG A 95 -18.11 -2.68 -0.58
N SER A 96 -18.64 -1.54 -0.18
CA SER A 96 -19.63 -1.44 0.88
C SER A 96 -21.01 -1.58 0.26
N ASN A 97 -21.94 -2.28 0.91
CA ASN A 97 -23.35 -2.31 0.53
C ASN A 97 -24.02 -0.92 0.70
N GLY A 98 -23.54 0.11 -0.01
CA GLY A 98 -24.04 1.49 0.08
C GLY A 98 -23.53 2.30 1.28
N ALA A 99 -22.62 1.78 2.11
CA ALA A 99 -22.06 2.53 3.24
C ALA A 99 -20.75 3.21 2.83
N GLY A 100 -20.78 4.51 2.53
CA GLY A 100 -19.57 5.34 2.54
C GLY A 100 -19.00 5.37 3.96
N ALA A 101 -18.15 4.40 4.31
CA ALA A 101 -17.63 4.23 5.65
C ALA A 101 -16.12 4.45 5.64
N VAL A 102 -15.67 5.48 6.34
CA VAL A 102 -14.30 5.54 6.86
C VAL A 102 -14.24 4.48 7.96
N MET A 103 -13.50 3.40 7.76
CA MET A 103 -13.25 2.43 8.84
C MET A 103 -12.01 2.86 9.61
N GLN A 104 -12.20 3.08 10.91
CA GLN A 104 -11.13 3.33 11.87
C GLN A 104 -11.13 2.17 12.85
N LEU A 105 -10.11 1.32 12.80
CA LEU A 105 -9.87 0.26 13.78
C LEU A 105 -8.88 0.81 14.81
N SER A 106 -9.33 0.94 16.06
CA SER A 106 -8.62 1.60 17.17
C SER A 106 -7.81 0.64 18.01
#